data_AF-A0A5C6CMY2-F1
#
_entry.id   AF-A0A5C6CMY2-F1
#
_cell.length_a   1.000
_cell.length_b   1.000
_cell.length_c   1.000
_cell.angle_alpha   90.00
_cell.angle_beta   90.00
_cell.angle_gamma   90.00
#
_symmetry.space_group_name_H-M   'P 1'
#
loop_
_entity.id
_entity.type
_entity.pdbx_description
1 polymer ?
#
loop_
_entity_poly.entity_id
_entity_poly.type
_entity_poly.pdbx_seq_one_letter_code
_entity_poly.pdbx_strand_id
1 'polypeptide(L)'
;MVYSGFAGKDPSLANWFQAGSLLFYEFLVDIAMNMHPKVRPLWQRALIIPVLGMLLVYKALKLPRRILPRDLRAIVRNWHYSMFWTLIKSGLTQAFIDEPCTFNTSGKHFPKAEVAPEFRMTEDDFTQFHRDGFIGPFDAFSKEEMAQLRQEMLAVENANSETYGFVTPRDRHLESPRLWEHMNHPAIVERVAQILGPDLLCWRTQLFYKGPGAPAIQFHQASTFMVEDYLDPAIYPPRMDEMFQLTVWVAVDDAVPENGCMQFIRGSHDRIHKIKFGGEEGFYKANFSLDFDRDPARVVTMPVKSGQFIIFTERCIHGSPANTTDRYRLAFNLRIVPTNVPVLTGKEKYRSVYNGGKYNLKNWGVALLRGEDRHHLSKTVVPARLEKTSTEDRYRSAA
;
A
#
# COMPACT_ATOMS: atom_id res chain seq x y z
N MET A 1 39.15 -12.93 1.52
CA MET A 1 40.35 -12.51 0.76
C MET A 1 39.83 -11.66 -0.39
N VAL A 2 40.08 -10.36 -0.49
CA VAL A 2 41.32 -9.62 -0.28
C VAL A 2 41.00 -8.25 0.35
N TYR A 3 41.66 -7.94 1.46
CA TYR A 3 41.83 -6.59 2.01
C TYR A 3 43.25 -6.16 1.65
N SER A 4 43.43 -4.99 1.04
CA SER A 4 44.73 -4.31 1.05
C SER A 4 44.56 -2.83 0.72
N GLY A 5 45.03 -1.97 1.61
CA GLY A 5 45.40 -0.59 1.25
C GLY A 5 44.87 0.50 2.18
N PHE A 6 45.32 0.53 3.44
CA PHE A 6 45.52 1.80 4.14
C PHE A 6 46.71 1.67 5.09
N ALA A 7 47.86 2.16 4.62
CA ALA A 7 49.04 2.41 5.44
C ALA A 7 49.27 3.93 5.48
N GLY A 8 49.46 4.46 6.69
CA GLY A 8 50.05 5.78 6.91
C GLY A 8 49.06 6.90 7.25
N LYS A 9 48.70 7.00 8.54
CA LYS A 9 48.75 8.24 9.34
C LYS A 9 48.37 7.93 10.78
N ASP A 10 49.16 8.49 11.69
CA ASP A 10 49.09 8.35 13.14
C ASP A 10 47.65 8.53 13.69
N PRO A 11 47.03 7.53 14.35
CA PRO A 11 45.68 7.66 14.86
C PRO A 11 45.72 8.31 16.23
N SER A 12 45.51 9.63 16.28
CA SER A 12 45.20 10.30 17.55
C SER A 12 43.99 9.63 18.20
N LEU A 13 43.97 9.56 19.54
CA LEU A 13 42.85 9.04 20.34
C LEU A 13 41.48 9.62 19.92
N ALA A 14 41.47 10.84 19.38
CA ALA A 14 40.26 11.49 18.86
C ALA A 14 39.63 10.76 17.65
N ASN A 15 40.43 10.16 16.76
CA ASN A 15 39.92 9.41 15.60
C ASN A 15 39.30 8.06 15.99
N TRP A 16 39.79 7.43 17.06
CA TRP A 16 39.19 6.21 17.61
C TRP A 16 37.86 6.49 18.32
N PHE A 17 37.74 7.61 19.03
CA PHE A 17 36.48 8.04 19.61
C PHE A 17 35.45 8.42 18.53
N GLN A 18 35.87 9.10 17.45
CA GLN A 18 34.96 9.43 16.33
C GLN A 18 34.53 8.18 15.54
N ALA A 19 35.45 7.29 15.18
CA ALA A 19 35.11 6.04 14.48
C ALA A 19 34.29 5.09 15.37
N GLY A 20 34.61 5.00 16.67
CA GLY A 20 33.87 4.20 17.64
C GLY A 20 32.47 4.75 17.93
N SER A 21 32.29 6.08 18.00
CA SER A 21 30.98 6.71 18.14
C SER A 21 30.14 6.63 16.87
N LEU A 22 30.74 6.69 15.68
CA LEU A 22 30.04 6.48 14.41
C LEU A 22 29.60 5.02 14.25
N LEU A 23 30.48 4.06 14.56
CA LEU A 23 30.14 2.63 14.53
C LEU A 23 29.13 2.25 15.60
N PHE A 24 29.23 2.82 16.80
CA PHE A 24 28.24 2.64 17.86
C PHE A 24 26.91 3.31 17.50
N TYR A 25 26.94 4.47 16.86
CA TYR A 25 25.77 5.15 16.33
C TYR A 25 25.13 4.33 15.19
N GLU A 26 25.88 3.88 14.19
CA GLU A 26 25.35 3.03 13.11
C GLU A 26 24.86 1.68 13.64
N PHE A 27 25.53 1.10 14.64
CA PHE A 27 25.08 -0.10 15.33
C PHE A 27 23.79 0.12 16.13
N LEU A 28 23.69 1.22 16.88
CA LEU A 28 22.48 1.60 17.60
C LEU A 28 21.34 1.96 16.65
N VAL A 29 21.64 2.55 15.51
CA VAL A 29 20.69 2.91 14.45
C VAL A 29 20.22 1.66 13.73
N ASP A 30 21.09 0.73 13.36
CA ASP A 30 20.68 -0.56 12.78
C ASP A 30 19.92 -1.42 13.78
N ILE A 31 20.31 -1.42 15.06
CA ILE A 31 19.58 -2.13 16.10
C ILE A 31 18.26 -1.44 16.40
N ALA A 32 18.17 -0.12 16.52
CA ALA A 32 16.94 0.58 16.83
C ALA A 32 15.98 0.71 15.62
N MET A 33 16.51 0.72 14.40
CA MET A 33 15.77 1.07 13.19
C MET A 33 15.69 -0.03 12.15
N ASN A 34 16.26 -1.21 12.41
CA ASN A 34 15.79 -2.43 11.74
C ASN A 34 14.36 -2.70 12.23
N MET A 35 13.40 -2.02 11.62
CA MET A 35 11.99 -2.05 11.98
C MET A 35 11.29 -3.35 11.53
N HIS A 36 12.04 -4.33 11.03
CA HIS A 36 11.48 -5.65 10.78
C HIS A 36 10.85 -6.20 12.07
N PRO A 37 9.59 -6.66 12.01
CA PRO A 37 8.92 -7.31 13.13
C PRO A 37 9.73 -8.52 13.60
N LYS A 38 10.49 -8.38 14.68
CA LYS A 38 11.28 -9.46 15.27
C LYS A 38 11.39 -9.31 16.77
N VAL A 39 11.38 -10.45 17.48
CA VAL A 39 11.62 -10.46 18.91
C VAL A 39 13.11 -10.23 19.15
N ARG A 40 13.42 -9.16 19.89
CA ARG A 40 14.80 -8.75 20.16
C ARG A 40 15.30 -9.27 21.51
N PRO A 41 16.58 -9.61 21.65
CA PRO A 41 17.18 -9.92 22.95
C PRO A 41 16.96 -8.80 23.96
N LEU A 42 16.87 -9.14 25.25
CA LEU A 42 16.59 -8.18 26.32
C LEU A 42 17.56 -7.00 26.36
N TRP A 43 18.85 -7.22 26.09
CA TRP A 43 19.85 -6.16 26.06
C TRP A 43 19.60 -5.13 24.95
N GLN A 44 19.14 -5.56 23.76
CA GLN A 44 18.76 -4.62 22.69
C GLN A 44 17.53 -3.83 23.09
N ARG A 45 16.55 -4.48 23.73
CA ARG A 45 15.32 -3.82 24.21
C ARG A 45 15.65 -2.75 25.26
N ALA A 46 16.56 -3.06 26.18
CA ALA A 46 17.04 -2.13 27.21
C ALA A 46 17.73 -0.89 26.62
N LEU A 47 18.34 -0.98 25.44
CA LEU A 47 18.94 0.16 24.74
C LEU A 47 17.92 0.96 23.91
N ILE A 48 17.04 0.28 23.18
CA ILE A 48 16.11 0.92 22.24
C ILE A 48 14.98 1.67 22.98
N ILE A 49 14.45 1.10 24.07
CA ILE A 49 13.30 1.70 24.79
C ILE A 49 13.61 3.12 25.30
N PRO A 50 14.75 3.38 25.97
CA PRO A 50 15.14 4.74 26.36
C PRO A 50 15.27 5.69 25.17
N VAL A 51 15.82 5.23 24.04
CA VAL A 51 15.94 6.04 22.81
C VAL A 51 14.55 6.43 22.29
N LEU A 52 13.62 5.48 22.21
CA LEU A 52 12.23 5.78 21.83
C LEU A 52 11.56 6.75 22.82
N GLY A 53 11.82 6.61 24.12
CA GLY A 53 11.35 7.54 25.15
C GLY A 53 11.90 8.97 24.95
N MET A 54 13.19 9.10 24.64
CA MET A 54 13.81 10.39 24.32
C MET A 54 13.22 11.01 23.04
N LEU A 55 13.03 10.23 21.97
CA LEU A 55 12.40 10.72 20.74
C LEU A 55 10.94 11.13 20.93
N LEU A 56 10.21 10.40 21.78
CA LEU A 56 8.84 10.73 22.18
C LEU A 56 8.79 12.09 22.90
N VAL A 57 9.67 12.32 23.87
CA VAL A 57 9.79 13.61 24.57
C VAL A 57 10.24 14.71 23.60
N TYR A 58 11.22 14.44 22.74
CA TYR A 58 11.69 15.37 21.71
C TYR A 58 10.55 15.82 20.78
N LYS A 59 9.68 14.87 20.36
CA LYS A 59 8.48 15.16 19.58
C LYS A 59 7.48 16.02 20.36
N ALA A 60 7.22 15.69 21.62
CA ALA A 60 6.30 16.42 22.49
C ALA A 60 6.75 17.87 22.74
N LEU A 61 8.06 18.10 22.88
CA LEU A 61 8.67 19.42 23.04
C LEU A 61 8.76 20.23 21.74
N LYS A 62 8.33 19.67 20.60
CA LYS A 62 8.36 20.32 19.27
C LYS A 62 9.75 20.86 18.87
N LEU A 63 10.80 20.16 19.26
CA LEU A 63 12.18 20.59 19.03
C LEU A 63 12.57 20.60 17.53
N PRO A 64 13.59 21.40 17.13
CA PRO A 64 13.98 21.57 15.73
C PRO A 64 14.47 20.29 15.03
N ARG A 65 13.59 19.63 14.27
CA ARG A 65 13.84 18.34 13.61
C ARG A 65 15.00 18.33 12.60
N ARG A 66 15.46 19.50 12.12
CA ARG A 66 16.55 19.62 11.13
C ARG A 66 17.89 19.11 11.67
N ILE A 67 18.10 19.13 12.98
CA ILE A 67 19.32 18.64 13.62
C ILE A 67 19.35 17.11 13.73
N LEU A 68 18.18 16.45 13.57
CA LEU A 68 18.10 15.00 13.63
C LEU A 68 18.57 14.37 12.32
N PRO A 69 19.30 13.24 12.39
CA PRO A 69 19.54 12.35 11.27
C PRO A 69 18.23 11.94 10.57
N ARG A 70 18.31 11.57 9.28
CA ARG A 70 17.15 11.31 8.40
C ARG A 70 16.06 10.46 9.06
N ASP A 71 16.44 9.32 9.62
CA ASP A 71 15.46 8.32 10.03
C ASP A 71 14.89 8.62 11.41
N LEU A 72 15.70 9.16 12.34
CA LEU A 72 15.18 9.73 13.60
C LEU A 72 14.24 10.90 13.34
N ARG A 73 14.56 11.73 12.34
CA ARG A 73 13.69 12.81 11.87
C ARG A 73 12.38 12.25 11.32
N ALA A 74 12.41 11.15 10.56
CA ALA A 74 11.22 10.48 10.04
C ALA A 74 10.35 9.93 11.18
N ILE A 75 10.94 9.24 12.17
CA ILE A 75 10.25 8.77 13.38
C ILE A 75 9.55 9.93 14.11
N VAL A 76 10.30 10.99 14.44
CA VAL A 76 9.75 12.15 15.16
C VAL A 76 8.66 12.88 14.35
N ARG A 77 8.83 12.95 13.03
CA ARG A 77 7.88 13.62 12.13
C ARG A 77 6.60 12.81 11.97
N ASN A 78 6.73 11.56 11.53
CA ASN A 78 5.64 10.76 11.00
C ASN A 78 4.96 9.92 12.08
N TRP A 79 5.71 9.32 13.01
CA TRP A 79 5.09 8.41 13.97
C TRP A 79 4.09 9.13 14.88
N HIS A 80 2.91 8.52 15.00
CA HIS A 80 1.92 8.92 15.98
C HIS A 80 2.35 8.51 17.41
N TYR A 81 1.91 9.26 18.41
CA TYR A 81 2.24 8.99 19.82
C TYR A 81 1.88 7.56 20.26
N SER A 82 0.77 7.02 19.78
CA SER A 82 0.36 5.64 20.08
C SER A 82 1.34 4.58 19.56
N MET A 83 2.10 4.87 18.51
CA MET A 83 3.14 3.95 18.01
C MET A 83 4.29 3.84 19.01
N PHE A 84 4.79 4.98 19.51
CA PHE A 84 5.80 5.01 20.57
C PHE A 84 5.31 4.25 21.80
N TRP A 85 4.11 4.56 22.28
CA TRP A 85 3.57 3.91 23.47
C TRP A 85 3.32 2.42 23.28
N THR A 86 2.89 1.97 22.10
CA THR A 86 2.69 0.54 21.82
C THR A 86 4.01 -0.21 21.87
N LEU A 87 5.05 0.34 21.26
CA LEU A 87 6.40 -0.23 21.30
C LEU A 87 6.97 -0.21 22.73
N ILE A 88 6.93 0.93 23.43
CA ILE A 88 7.51 1.06 24.78
C ILE A 88 6.78 0.17 25.79
N LYS A 89 5.44 0.20 25.83
CA LYS A 89 4.65 -0.54 26.83
C LYS A 89 4.65 -2.06 26.61
N SER A 90 4.74 -2.51 25.35
CA SER A 90 4.94 -3.94 25.04
C SER A 90 6.40 -4.38 25.26
N GLY A 91 7.31 -3.43 25.47
CA GLY A 91 8.74 -3.70 25.48
C GLY A 91 9.24 -4.18 24.12
N LEU A 92 8.81 -3.60 23.02
CA LEU A 92 9.22 -3.93 21.64
C LEU A 92 8.80 -5.34 21.19
N THR A 93 7.60 -5.77 21.59
CA THR A 93 7.01 -7.01 21.09
C THR A 93 5.73 -6.79 20.31
N GLN A 94 5.24 -5.55 20.26
CA GLN A 94 4.09 -5.14 19.46
C GLN A 94 4.33 -3.79 18.79
N ALA A 95 3.77 -3.62 17.60
CA ALA A 95 3.70 -2.35 16.87
C ALA A 95 2.36 -2.24 16.14
N PHE A 96 2.04 -1.09 15.56
CA PHE A 96 0.99 -1.04 14.54
C PHE A 96 1.54 -1.58 13.22
N ILE A 97 0.70 -2.24 12.40
CA ILE A 97 1.11 -2.69 11.06
C ILE A 97 1.39 -1.50 10.11
N ASP A 98 0.64 -0.42 10.27
CA ASP A 98 0.72 0.82 9.49
C ASP A 98 0.44 2.03 10.41
N GLU A 99 0.35 3.25 9.89
CA GLU A 99 0.02 4.42 10.72
C GLU A 99 -1.36 4.26 11.39
N PRO A 100 -1.47 4.53 12.71
CA PRO A 100 -2.73 4.45 13.42
C PRO A 100 -3.75 5.42 12.83
N CYS A 101 -4.80 4.88 12.24
CA CYS A 101 -5.98 5.61 11.83
C CYS A 101 -7.23 4.90 12.34
N THR A 102 -8.33 5.63 12.46
CA THR A 102 -9.65 5.12 12.88
C THR A 102 -10.69 5.48 11.84
N PHE A 103 -11.85 4.84 11.90
CA PHE A 103 -13.00 5.23 11.11
C PHE A 103 -14.26 4.98 11.91
N ASN A 104 -15.14 5.99 11.98
CA ASN A 104 -16.43 5.80 12.62
C ASN A 104 -17.36 5.04 11.67
N THR A 105 -17.59 3.76 11.98
CA THR A 105 -18.51 2.88 11.26
C THR A 105 -19.98 3.12 11.63
N SER A 106 -20.24 3.94 12.66
CA SER A 106 -21.59 4.26 13.14
C SER A 106 -22.08 5.57 12.52
N GLY A 107 -23.26 5.51 11.90
CA GLY A 107 -23.94 6.69 11.36
C GLY A 107 -24.59 6.39 10.01
N LYS A 108 -25.36 7.36 9.52
CA LYS A 108 -25.82 7.34 8.14
C LYS A 108 -24.72 7.86 7.24
N HIS A 109 -24.36 7.08 6.23
CA HIS A 109 -23.41 7.46 5.21
C HIS A 109 -24.15 7.72 3.91
N PHE A 110 -23.83 8.84 3.26
CA PHE A 110 -24.51 9.28 2.06
C PHE A 110 -23.52 9.30 0.89
N PRO A 111 -24.01 9.13 -0.35
CA PRO A 111 -23.18 9.29 -1.53
C PRO A 111 -22.52 10.67 -1.56
N LYS A 112 -21.21 10.70 -1.79
CA LYS A 112 -20.42 11.93 -1.91
C LYS A 112 -20.34 12.48 -3.34
N ALA A 113 -20.90 11.77 -4.31
CA ALA A 113 -20.97 12.19 -5.69
C ALA A 113 -22.28 11.73 -6.32
N GLU A 114 -22.85 12.57 -7.18
CA GLU A 114 -23.94 12.19 -8.07
C GLU A 114 -23.38 11.45 -9.29
N VAL A 115 -24.08 10.39 -9.68
CA VAL A 115 -23.66 9.50 -10.76
C VAL A 115 -24.86 9.05 -11.59
N ALA A 116 -24.58 8.55 -12.78
CA ALA A 116 -25.58 7.98 -13.67
C ALA A 116 -26.34 6.81 -12.98
N PRO A 117 -27.67 6.68 -13.19
CA PRO A 117 -28.50 5.71 -12.47
C PRO A 117 -27.98 4.26 -12.51
N GLU A 118 -27.40 3.82 -13.62
CA GLU A 118 -26.86 2.48 -13.85
C GLU A 118 -25.61 2.15 -12.99
N PHE A 119 -24.92 3.16 -12.46
CA PHE A 119 -23.75 3.00 -11.59
C PHE A 119 -24.01 3.38 -10.13
N ARG A 120 -25.26 3.75 -9.81
CA ARG A 120 -25.65 4.15 -8.47
C ARG A 120 -25.60 2.94 -7.52
N MET A 121 -24.96 3.11 -6.37
CA MET A 121 -25.02 2.14 -5.29
C MET A 121 -26.35 2.31 -4.54
N THR A 122 -26.97 1.19 -4.17
CA THR A 122 -28.19 1.19 -3.36
C THR A 122 -27.90 1.57 -1.91
N GLU A 123 -28.93 1.91 -1.14
CA GLU A 123 -28.79 2.16 0.30
C GLU A 123 -28.23 0.93 1.04
N ASP A 124 -28.61 -0.28 0.59
CA ASP A 124 -28.09 -1.54 1.12
C ASP A 124 -26.61 -1.73 0.80
N ASP A 125 -26.15 -1.37 -0.41
CA ASP A 125 -24.73 -1.43 -0.77
C ASP A 125 -23.89 -0.51 0.14
N PHE A 126 -24.37 0.71 0.40
CA PHE A 126 -23.71 1.65 1.30
C PHE A 126 -23.68 1.15 2.73
N THR A 127 -24.80 0.62 3.21
CA THR A 127 -24.93 0.05 4.56
C THR A 127 -23.97 -1.13 4.73
N GLN A 128 -23.93 -2.04 3.75
CA GLN A 128 -23.00 -3.16 3.75
C GLN A 128 -21.55 -2.67 3.73
N PHE A 129 -21.19 -1.76 2.82
CA PHE A 129 -19.82 -1.27 2.70
C PHE A 129 -19.31 -0.65 4.00
N HIS A 130 -20.13 0.19 4.66
CA HIS A 130 -19.74 0.85 5.90
C HIS A 130 -19.73 -0.10 7.11
N ARG A 131 -20.58 -1.13 7.12
CA ARG A 131 -20.58 -2.19 8.13
C ARG A 131 -19.40 -3.15 7.98
N ASP A 132 -19.07 -3.55 6.75
CA ASP A 132 -18.17 -4.67 6.48
C ASP A 132 -16.76 -4.22 6.10
N GLY A 133 -16.62 -3.03 5.51
CA GLY A 133 -15.36 -2.45 5.02
C GLY A 133 -15.02 -2.83 3.58
N PHE A 134 -15.90 -3.58 2.93
CA PHE A 134 -15.80 -4.05 1.55
C PHE A 134 -17.18 -4.27 0.94
N ILE A 135 -17.26 -4.31 -0.39
CA ILE A 135 -18.49 -4.53 -1.15
C ILE A 135 -18.18 -5.16 -2.52
N GLY A 136 -19.13 -5.92 -3.06
CA GLY A 136 -19.04 -6.60 -4.34
C GLY A 136 -19.44 -8.09 -4.24
N PRO A 137 -19.28 -8.87 -5.31
CA PRO A 137 -18.77 -8.42 -6.61
C PRO A 137 -19.74 -7.54 -7.39
N PHE A 138 -19.19 -6.65 -8.20
CA PHE A 138 -19.92 -5.93 -9.25
C PHE A 138 -19.40 -6.35 -10.62
N ASP A 139 -20.28 -6.34 -11.63
CA ASP A 139 -19.90 -6.56 -13.02
C ASP A 139 -19.34 -5.28 -13.64
N ALA A 140 -18.25 -5.40 -14.42
CA ALA A 140 -17.72 -4.30 -15.23
C ALA A 140 -17.39 -4.72 -16.66
N PHE A 141 -16.86 -5.94 -16.86
CA PHE A 141 -16.34 -6.36 -18.14
C PHE A 141 -16.88 -7.73 -18.57
N SER A 142 -16.96 -7.92 -19.88
CA SER A 142 -17.18 -9.23 -20.49
C SER A 142 -15.97 -10.14 -20.33
N LYS A 143 -16.17 -11.44 -20.57
CA LYS A 143 -15.08 -12.42 -20.57
C LYS A 143 -14.09 -12.17 -21.71
N GLU A 144 -14.58 -11.66 -22.83
CA GLU A 144 -13.81 -11.36 -24.04
C GLU A 144 -12.86 -10.17 -23.80
N GLU A 145 -13.34 -9.10 -23.18
CA GLU A 145 -12.51 -7.95 -22.78
C GLU A 145 -11.39 -8.39 -21.82
N MET A 146 -11.74 -9.20 -20.81
CA MET A 146 -10.76 -9.75 -19.88
C MET A 146 -9.77 -10.70 -20.54
N ALA A 147 -10.19 -11.46 -21.55
CA ALA A 147 -9.30 -12.33 -22.30
C ALA A 147 -8.24 -11.56 -23.09
N GLN A 148 -8.58 -10.37 -23.61
CA GLN A 148 -7.62 -9.49 -24.25
C GLN A 148 -6.64 -8.89 -23.23
N LEU A 149 -7.16 -8.38 -22.11
CA LEU A 149 -6.33 -7.83 -21.03
C LEU A 149 -5.38 -8.88 -20.42
N ARG A 150 -5.83 -10.14 -20.31
CA ARG A 150 -5.01 -11.27 -19.86
C ARG A 150 -3.72 -11.40 -20.68
N GLN A 151 -3.82 -11.31 -22.01
CA GLN A 151 -2.64 -11.46 -22.88
C GLN A 151 -1.63 -10.34 -22.64
N GLU A 152 -2.09 -9.11 -22.48
CA GLU A 152 -1.20 -7.98 -22.17
C GLU A 152 -0.56 -8.12 -20.79
N MET A 153 -1.33 -8.55 -19.78
CA MET A 153 -0.80 -8.77 -18.43
C MET A 153 0.29 -9.84 -18.38
N LEU A 154 0.10 -10.95 -19.11
CA LEU A 154 1.12 -12.01 -19.20
C LEU A 154 2.35 -11.54 -19.97
N ALA A 155 2.16 -10.75 -21.05
CA ALA A 155 3.28 -10.22 -21.83
C ALA A 155 4.19 -9.29 -21.00
N VAL A 156 3.64 -8.60 -20.01
CA VAL A 156 4.40 -7.66 -19.18
C VAL A 156 4.95 -8.25 -17.89
N GLU A 157 4.56 -9.46 -17.49
CA GLU A 157 4.89 -10.07 -16.19
C GLU A 157 6.40 -10.08 -15.90
N ASN A 158 7.21 -10.46 -16.90
CA ASN A 158 8.68 -10.55 -16.80
C ASN A 158 9.40 -9.42 -17.54
N ALA A 159 8.67 -8.40 -17.99
CA ALA A 159 9.24 -7.25 -18.67
C ALA A 159 9.67 -6.16 -17.67
N ASN A 160 10.76 -5.46 -17.97
CA ASN A 160 11.14 -4.26 -17.23
C ASN A 160 10.05 -3.19 -17.40
N SER A 161 9.62 -2.56 -16.30
CA SER A 161 8.76 -1.38 -16.37
C SER A 161 9.53 -0.20 -16.95
N GLU A 162 8.90 0.55 -17.86
CA GLU A 162 9.42 1.80 -18.40
C GLU A 162 9.49 2.90 -17.33
N THR A 163 8.56 2.85 -16.36
CA THR A 163 8.51 3.77 -15.23
C THR A 163 9.70 3.58 -14.29
N TYR A 164 10.07 2.33 -14.01
CA TYR A 164 11.00 2.00 -12.92
C TYR A 164 12.35 1.42 -13.37
N GLY A 165 12.45 0.91 -14.59
CA GLY A 165 13.68 0.33 -15.15
C GLY A 165 14.02 -1.08 -14.67
N PHE A 166 13.10 -1.77 -13.99
CA PHE A 166 13.26 -3.16 -13.54
C PHE A 166 11.91 -3.90 -13.60
N VAL A 167 11.95 -5.24 -13.51
CA VAL A 167 10.75 -6.10 -13.52
C VAL A 167 9.92 -5.85 -12.27
N THR A 168 8.68 -5.39 -12.46
CA THR A 168 7.74 -5.13 -11.37
C THR A 168 6.30 -5.22 -11.88
N PRO A 169 5.36 -5.75 -11.07
CA PRO A 169 3.94 -5.74 -11.41
C PRO A 169 3.26 -4.39 -11.09
N ARG A 170 4.00 -3.42 -10.54
CA ARG A 170 3.43 -2.13 -10.11
C ARG A 170 3.35 -1.11 -11.23
N ASP A 171 2.29 -0.31 -11.16
CA ASP A 171 2.12 0.92 -11.95
C ASP A 171 2.21 0.75 -13.46
N ARG A 172 1.87 -0.46 -13.95
CA ARG A 172 1.85 -0.77 -15.39
C ARG A 172 0.79 0.02 -16.15
N HIS A 173 -0.18 0.61 -15.44
CA HIS A 173 -1.13 1.54 -16.03
C HIS A 173 -0.47 2.80 -16.59
N LEU A 174 0.75 3.16 -16.15
CA LEU A 174 1.54 4.28 -16.67
C LEU A 174 2.14 4.01 -18.07
N GLU A 175 2.03 2.77 -18.55
CA GLU A 175 2.64 2.29 -19.80
C GLU A 175 1.70 1.37 -20.60
N SER A 176 0.48 1.11 -20.12
CA SER A 176 -0.53 0.30 -20.80
C SER A 176 -1.83 1.11 -20.98
N PRO A 177 -2.10 1.60 -22.22
CA PRO A 177 -3.34 2.31 -22.53
C PRO A 177 -4.59 1.48 -22.24
N ARG A 178 -4.55 0.17 -22.54
CA ARG A 178 -5.68 -0.72 -22.28
C ARG A 178 -5.93 -0.90 -20.79
N LEU A 179 -4.90 -1.11 -19.98
CA LEU A 179 -5.08 -1.20 -18.53
C LEU A 179 -5.66 0.10 -17.97
N TRP A 180 -5.19 1.25 -18.47
CA TRP A 180 -5.75 2.54 -18.10
C TRP A 180 -7.23 2.68 -18.50
N GLU A 181 -7.62 2.26 -19.70
CA GLU A 181 -9.02 2.25 -20.15
C GLU A 181 -9.92 1.41 -19.22
N HIS A 182 -9.48 0.20 -18.87
CA HIS A 182 -10.23 -0.66 -17.92
C HIS A 182 -10.33 0.00 -16.54
N MET A 183 -9.28 0.65 -16.06
CA MET A 183 -9.32 1.38 -14.79
C MET A 183 -10.29 2.56 -14.79
N ASN A 184 -10.52 3.19 -15.95
CA ASN A 184 -11.43 4.32 -16.12
C ASN A 184 -12.88 3.88 -16.40
N HIS A 185 -13.17 2.58 -16.34
CA HIS A 185 -14.51 2.10 -16.61
C HIS A 185 -15.52 2.73 -15.64
N PRO A 186 -16.63 3.33 -16.13
CA PRO A 186 -17.59 4.05 -15.29
C PRO A 186 -18.18 3.20 -14.16
N ALA A 187 -18.36 1.89 -14.39
CA ALA A 187 -18.85 0.98 -13.34
C ALA A 187 -17.95 0.97 -12.09
N ILE A 188 -16.64 1.19 -12.26
CA ILE A 188 -15.66 1.29 -11.17
C ILE A 188 -15.62 2.72 -10.62
N VAL A 189 -15.30 3.68 -11.49
CA VAL A 189 -14.97 5.05 -11.09
C VAL A 189 -16.16 5.76 -10.43
N GLU A 190 -17.37 5.57 -10.94
CA GLU A 190 -18.58 6.20 -10.38
C GLU A 190 -18.99 5.60 -9.03
N ARG A 191 -18.76 4.31 -8.80
CA ARG A 191 -19.00 3.68 -7.48
C ARG A 191 -17.98 4.13 -6.44
N VAL A 192 -16.73 4.30 -6.84
CA VAL A 192 -15.68 4.85 -5.95
C VAL A 192 -15.97 6.30 -5.61
N ALA A 193 -16.44 7.11 -6.58
CA ALA A 193 -16.75 8.52 -6.37
C ALA A 193 -17.88 8.74 -5.35
N GLN A 194 -18.86 7.85 -5.36
CA GLN A 194 -19.93 7.81 -4.37
C GLN A 194 -19.42 7.62 -2.93
N ILE A 195 -18.25 7.01 -2.72
CA ILE A 195 -17.67 6.78 -1.38
C ILE A 195 -16.60 7.84 -1.02
N LEU A 196 -15.72 8.17 -1.96
CA LEU A 196 -14.56 9.04 -1.71
C LEU A 196 -14.79 10.51 -2.07
N GLY A 197 -15.78 10.80 -2.91
CA GLY A 197 -16.03 12.13 -3.46
C GLY A 197 -15.76 12.21 -4.96
N PRO A 198 -16.06 13.36 -5.59
CA PRO A 198 -16.12 13.46 -7.04
C PRO A 198 -14.77 13.48 -7.74
N ASP A 199 -13.70 13.91 -7.05
CA ASP A 199 -12.38 14.15 -7.62
C ASP A 199 -11.40 13.06 -7.18
N LEU A 200 -10.99 12.20 -8.10
CA LEU A 200 -10.30 10.96 -7.80
C LEU A 200 -8.96 10.83 -8.54
N LEU A 201 -7.95 10.34 -7.83
CA LEU A 201 -6.65 9.98 -8.35
C LEU A 201 -6.41 8.48 -8.18
N CYS A 202 -5.94 7.81 -9.23
CA CYS A 202 -5.22 6.56 -9.08
C CYS A 202 -3.77 6.87 -8.70
N TRP A 203 -3.30 6.37 -7.57
CA TRP A 203 -1.90 6.59 -7.16
C TRP A 203 -1.02 5.34 -7.26
N ARG A 204 -1.63 4.15 -7.28
CA ARG A 204 -0.91 2.89 -7.36
C ARG A 204 -1.77 1.82 -8.00
N THR A 205 -1.15 0.98 -8.82
CA THR A 205 -1.72 -0.29 -9.28
C THR A 205 -0.76 -1.43 -9.03
N GLN A 206 -1.28 -2.64 -8.99
CA GLN A 206 -0.49 -3.86 -8.95
C GLN A 206 -1.18 -4.97 -9.72
N LEU A 207 -0.42 -5.63 -10.59
CA LEU A 207 -0.82 -6.89 -11.22
C LEU A 207 -0.57 -8.05 -10.26
N PHE A 208 -1.50 -9.00 -10.20
CA PHE A 208 -1.42 -10.19 -9.37
C PHE A 208 -1.45 -11.42 -10.25
N TYR A 209 -0.28 -12.03 -10.44
CA TYR A 209 -0.17 -13.40 -10.92
C TYR A 209 -0.13 -14.34 -9.73
N LYS A 210 -1.06 -15.30 -9.70
CA LYS A 210 -1.06 -16.36 -8.69
C LYS A 210 -0.97 -17.72 -9.37
N GLY A 211 0.26 -18.20 -9.55
CA GLY A 211 0.54 -19.47 -10.23
C GLY A 211 0.09 -20.71 -9.44
N PRO A 212 0.15 -21.90 -10.06
CA PRO A 212 -0.10 -23.18 -9.40
C PRO A 212 0.78 -23.36 -8.16
N GLY A 213 0.19 -23.78 -7.04
CA GLY A 213 0.91 -23.98 -5.77
C GLY A 213 1.35 -22.70 -5.07
N ALA A 214 1.02 -21.51 -5.59
CA ALA A 214 1.40 -20.25 -4.96
C ALA A 214 0.82 -20.13 -3.54
N PRO A 215 1.59 -19.65 -2.56
CA PRO A 215 1.16 -19.61 -1.16
C PRO A 215 0.00 -18.65 -0.92
N ALA A 216 -0.63 -18.78 0.24
CA ALA A 216 -1.62 -17.83 0.72
C ALA A 216 -0.98 -16.44 0.91
N ILE A 217 -1.77 -15.39 0.65
CA ILE A 217 -1.44 -14.04 1.11
C ILE A 217 -2.10 -13.90 2.48
N GLN A 218 -1.28 -13.79 3.52
CA GLN A 218 -1.76 -13.67 4.89
C GLN A 218 -2.59 -12.40 5.11
N PHE A 219 -3.44 -12.43 6.13
CA PHE A 219 -4.25 -11.29 6.52
C PHE A 219 -3.38 -10.08 6.89
N HIS A 220 -3.68 -8.94 6.28
CA HIS A 220 -2.92 -7.71 6.48
C HIS A 220 -3.79 -6.46 6.23
N GLN A 221 -3.22 -5.30 6.57
CA GLN A 221 -3.76 -3.97 6.26
C GLN A 221 -2.66 -3.11 5.63
N ALA A 222 -3.03 -2.18 4.77
CA ALA A 222 -2.12 -1.21 4.16
C ALA A 222 -2.85 0.11 3.98
N SER A 223 -2.57 1.05 4.88
CA SER A 223 -3.30 2.29 5.04
C SER A 223 -2.58 3.45 4.35
N THR A 224 -1.66 4.10 5.05
CA THR A 224 -0.80 5.14 4.47
C THR A 224 0.42 4.55 3.75
N PHE A 225 0.51 3.22 3.69
CA PHE A 225 1.61 2.46 3.10
C PHE A 225 2.93 2.61 3.85
N MET A 226 2.87 3.01 5.12
CA MET A 226 4.06 2.98 5.97
C MET A 226 4.48 1.54 6.27
N VAL A 227 3.59 0.55 6.13
CA VAL A 227 3.97 -0.89 6.18
C VAL A 227 5.08 -1.25 5.19
N GLU A 228 5.29 -0.46 4.13
CA GLU A 228 6.36 -0.69 3.17
C GLU A 228 7.72 -0.10 3.57
N ASP A 229 7.78 0.94 4.41
CA ASP A 229 9.03 1.65 4.76
C ASP A 229 9.33 1.62 6.28
N TYR A 230 8.29 1.44 7.09
CA TYR A 230 8.23 1.52 8.55
C TYR A 230 8.54 2.89 9.18
N LEU A 231 9.04 3.86 8.40
CA LEU A 231 9.41 5.19 8.90
C LEU A 231 8.66 6.32 8.21
N ASP A 232 8.41 6.19 6.90
CA ASP A 232 7.87 7.26 6.07
C ASP A 232 6.70 6.76 5.21
N PRO A 233 5.48 7.26 5.43
CA PRO A 233 4.31 6.82 4.67
C PRO A 233 4.39 7.25 3.20
N ALA A 234 3.62 6.59 2.35
CA ALA A 234 3.45 7.00 0.95
C ALA A 234 2.33 8.04 0.79
N ILE A 235 1.32 7.98 1.65
CA ILE A 235 0.09 8.79 1.59
C ILE A 235 -0.01 9.64 2.85
N TYR A 236 -0.42 10.91 2.72
CA TYR A 236 -0.48 11.87 3.83
C TYR A 236 -1.90 12.47 3.96
N PRO A 237 -2.91 11.67 4.36
CA PRO A 237 -4.29 12.15 4.40
C PRO A 237 -4.46 13.33 5.37
N PRO A 238 -5.34 14.29 5.07
CA PRO A 238 -5.60 15.44 5.94
C PRO A 238 -6.24 15.03 7.28
N ARG A 239 -6.99 13.92 7.27
CA ARG A 239 -7.76 13.41 8.41
C ARG A 239 -7.57 11.89 8.52
N MET A 240 -7.11 11.44 9.69
CA MET A 240 -6.86 10.02 9.98
C MET A 240 -8.10 9.30 10.52
N ASP A 241 -9.20 10.01 10.72
CA ASP A 241 -10.50 9.50 11.17
C ASP A 241 -11.53 9.33 10.03
N GLU A 242 -11.11 9.58 8.77
CA GLU A 242 -11.93 9.43 7.57
C GLU A 242 -11.35 8.40 6.60
N MET A 243 -12.18 7.84 5.73
CA MET A 243 -11.71 7.03 4.59
C MET A 243 -11.05 7.94 3.56
N PHE A 244 -9.80 7.65 3.23
CA PHE A 244 -9.01 8.45 2.30
C PHE A 244 -8.43 7.63 1.14
N GLN A 245 -8.60 6.30 1.18
CA GLN A 245 -8.18 5.42 0.09
C GLN A 245 -9.11 4.23 -0.04
N LEU A 246 -9.45 3.88 -1.28
CA LEU A 246 -10.08 2.60 -1.62
C LEU A 246 -9.16 1.78 -2.52
N THR A 247 -9.22 0.46 -2.35
CA THR A 247 -8.68 -0.48 -3.33
C THR A 247 -9.83 -1.09 -4.10
N VAL A 248 -9.71 -1.07 -5.43
CA VAL A 248 -10.57 -1.84 -6.32
C VAL A 248 -9.76 -3.00 -6.85
N TRP A 249 -10.25 -4.22 -6.65
CA TRP A 249 -9.62 -5.45 -7.13
C TRP A 249 -10.48 -6.04 -8.23
N VAL A 250 -9.92 -6.24 -9.42
CA VAL A 250 -10.63 -6.70 -10.63
C VAL A 250 -10.12 -8.07 -11.03
N ALA A 251 -11.04 -9.03 -11.18
CA ALA A 251 -10.74 -10.38 -11.61
C ALA A 251 -10.54 -10.43 -13.14
N VAL A 252 -9.36 -10.85 -13.59
CA VAL A 252 -9.08 -11.10 -15.02
C VAL A 252 -9.37 -12.56 -15.36
N ASP A 253 -9.19 -13.44 -14.38
CA ASP A 253 -9.66 -14.83 -14.40
C ASP A 253 -10.72 -15.02 -13.31
N ASP A 254 -11.52 -16.08 -13.44
CA ASP A 254 -12.38 -16.53 -12.35
C ASP A 254 -11.50 -16.80 -11.11
N ALA A 255 -11.86 -16.19 -9.99
CA ALA A 255 -11.20 -16.38 -8.71
C ALA A 255 -12.15 -17.09 -7.75
N VAL A 256 -11.79 -18.32 -7.40
CA VAL A 256 -12.53 -19.22 -6.50
C VAL A 256 -11.66 -19.54 -5.28
N PRO A 257 -12.22 -20.11 -4.20
CA PRO A 257 -11.45 -20.39 -2.98
C PRO A 257 -10.20 -21.23 -3.26
N GLU A 258 -10.28 -22.19 -4.18
CA GLU A 258 -9.22 -23.15 -4.50
C GLU A 258 -8.05 -22.50 -5.24
N ASN A 259 -8.29 -21.47 -6.06
CA ASN A 259 -7.23 -20.72 -6.76
C ASN A 259 -6.87 -19.39 -6.08
N GLY A 260 -7.35 -19.20 -4.85
CA GLY A 260 -7.02 -18.08 -3.99
C GLY A 260 -7.77 -16.80 -4.32
N CYS A 261 -9.10 -16.82 -4.29
CA CYS A 261 -9.92 -15.60 -4.27
C CYS A 261 -9.66 -14.74 -3.01
N MET A 262 -10.25 -13.54 -2.98
CA MET A 262 -10.04 -12.62 -1.86
C MET A 262 -10.79 -13.09 -0.61
N GLN A 263 -10.16 -12.89 0.55
CA GLN A 263 -10.78 -13.06 1.86
C GLN A 263 -10.70 -11.75 2.65
N PHE A 264 -11.76 -11.46 3.41
CA PHE A 264 -11.88 -10.25 4.22
C PHE A 264 -12.35 -10.58 5.63
N ILE A 265 -11.98 -9.75 6.60
CA ILE A 265 -12.54 -9.80 7.95
C ILE A 265 -13.59 -8.71 8.11
N ARG A 266 -14.87 -9.12 8.24
CA ARG A 266 -16.01 -8.22 8.37
C ARG A 266 -15.82 -7.24 9.54
N GLY A 267 -15.98 -5.94 9.27
CA GLY A 267 -15.97 -4.89 10.29
C GLY A 267 -14.60 -4.64 10.92
N SER A 268 -13.52 -5.08 10.28
CA SER A 268 -12.14 -4.85 10.76
C SER A 268 -11.56 -3.49 10.36
N HIS A 269 -12.30 -2.71 9.59
CA HIS A 269 -11.85 -1.44 9.02
C HIS A 269 -12.06 -0.23 9.93
N ASP A 270 -12.52 -0.43 11.16
CA ASP A 270 -12.72 0.67 12.12
C ASP A 270 -11.40 1.26 12.64
N ARG A 271 -10.28 0.53 12.48
CA ARG A 271 -8.93 0.96 12.89
C ARG A 271 -7.81 0.17 12.20
N ILE A 272 -6.59 0.67 12.34
CA ILE A 272 -5.38 -0.11 12.07
C ILE A 272 -5.02 -0.95 13.28
N HIS A 273 -4.82 -2.24 13.04
CA HIS A 273 -4.53 -3.23 14.05
C HIS A 273 -3.04 -3.30 14.37
N LYS A 274 -2.77 -3.83 15.56
CA LYS A 274 -1.41 -4.08 16.01
C LYS A 274 -0.93 -5.42 15.47
N ILE A 275 0.38 -5.56 15.39
CA ILE A 275 1.07 -6.82 15.13
C ILE A 275 1.86 -7.20 16.36
N LYS A 276 1.91 -8.49 16.64
CA LYS A 276 2.80 -9.10 17.64
C LYS A 276 4.00 -9.73 16.94
N PHE A 277 5.20 -9.41 17.39
CA PHE A 277 6.43 -9.92 16.77
C PHE A 277 6.65 -11.39 17.11
N GLY A 278 7.25 -12.15 16.17
CA GLY A 278 7.54 -13.57 16.35
C GLY A 278 6.32 -14.48 16.25
N GLY A 279 5.31 -14.05 15.50
CA GLY A 279 4.17 -14.89 15.16
C GLY A 279 4.47 -15.88 14.03
N GLU A 280 3.55 -16.80 13.78
CA GLU A 280 3.65 -17.82 12.73
C GLU A 280 3.12 -17.34 11.37
N GLU A 281 2.49 -16.16 11.32
CA GLU A 281 2.01 -15.60 10.06
C GLU A 281 3.14 -14.81 9.38
N GLY A 282 3.25 -15.00 8.07
CA GLY A 282 4.19 -14.29 7.23
C GLY A 282 3.49 -13.28 6.32
N PHE A 283 3.75 -11.99 6.50
CA PHE A 283 3.48 -11.01 5.44
C PHE A 283 4.81 -10.52 4.87
N TYR A 284 5.05 -10.89 3.60
CA TYR A 284 6.28 -10.59 2.87
C TYR A 284 7.60 -10.82 3.67
N LYS A 285 7.76 -12.04 4.21
CA LYS A 285 8.94 -12.49 4.98
C LYS A 285 9.08 -11.93 6.42
N ALA A 286 8.12 -11.13 6.89
CA ALA A 286 8.05 -10.74 8.29
C ALA A 286 7.14 -11.67 9.09
N ASN A 287 7.67 -12.22 10.18
CA ASN A 287 6.95 -13.13 11.07
C ASN A 287 6.24 -12.35 12.19
N PHE A 288 4.93 -12.20 12.07
CA PHE A 288 4.10 -11.55 13.07
C PHE A 288 2.73 -12.23 13.20
N SER A 289 1.95 -11.84 14.19
CA SER A 289 0.53 -12.15 14.27
C SER A 289 -0.25 -10.86 14.27
N LEU A 290 -1.23 -10.73 13.38
CA LEU A 290 -2.12 -9.57 13.38
C LEU A 290 -3.15 -9.70 14.52
N ASP A 291 -3.31 -8.64 15.30
CA ASP A 291 -4.15 -8.58 16.49
C ASP A 291 -5.60 -8.27 16.11
N PHE A 292 -6.33 -9.29 15.64
CA PHE A 292 -7.74 -9.21 15.29
C PHE A 292 -8.49 -10.47 15.71
N ASP A 293 -9.81 -10.34 15.79
CA ASP A 293 -10.73 -11.42 16.09
C ASP A 293 -10.85 -12.39 14.90
N ARG A 294 -10.40 -13.62 15.10
CA ARG A 294 -10.37 -14.68 14.08
C ARG A 294 -11.64 -15.53 14.07
N ASP A 295 -12.72 -15.06 14.67
CA ASP A 295 -14.02 -15.72 14.55
C ASP A 295 -14.29 -16.08 13.07
N PRO A 296 -14.40 -17.38 12.74
CA PRO A 296 -14.69 -17.82 11.37
C PRO A 296 -15.95 -17.19 10.79
N ALA A 297 -16.93 -16.81 11.62
CA ALA A 297 -18.16 -16.14 11.17
C ALA A 297 -17.91 -14.73 10.60
N ARG A 298 -16.76 -14.12 10.91
CA ARG A 298 -16.35 -12.82 10.37
C ARG A 298 -15.51 -12.95 9.10
N VAL A 299 -14.98 -14.14 8.79
CA VAL A 299 -14.18 -14.38 7.60
C VAL A 299 -15.10 -14.54 6.40
N VAL A 300 -15.02 -13.60 5.46
CA VAL A 300 -15.78 -13.65 4.22
C VAL A 300 -14.84 -14.01 3.07
N THR A 301 -15.10 -15.18 2.46
CA THR A 301 -14.44 -15.60 1.22
C THR A 301 -15.29 -15.10 0.05
N MET A 302 -14.66 -14.42 -0.91
CA MET A 302 -15.36 -13.72 -2.00
C MET A 302 -14.96 -14.31 -3.37
N PRO A 303 -15.59 -15.41 -3.82
CA PRO A 303 -15.46 -15.88 -5.19
C PRO A 303 -16.00 -14.85 -6.17
N VAL A 304 -15.30 -14.64 -7.27
CA VAL A 304 -15.66 -13.66 -8.30
C VAL A 304 -15.36 -14.21 -9.68
N LYS A 305 -16.19 -13.85 -10.67
CA LYS A 305 -15.99 -14.22 -12.07
C LYS A 305 -15.05 -13.23 -12.77
N SER A 306 -14.40 -13.69 -13.83
CA SER A 306 -13.69 -12.83 -14.78
C SER A 306 -14.56 -11.65 -15.20
N GLY A 307 -14.03 -10.43 -15.04
CA GLY A 307 -14.69 -9.17 -15.36
C GLY A 307 -15.44 -8.53 -14.19
N GLN A 308 -15.51 -9.21 -13.04
CA GLN A 308 -16.06 -8.67 -11.81
C GLN A 308 -15.00 -7.98 -10.96
N PHE A 309 -15.43 -7.09 -10.08
CA PHE A 309 -14.56 -6.40 -9.16
C PHE A 309 -15.14 -6.24 -7.75
N ILE A 310 -14.25 -6.01 -6.78
CA ILE A 310 -14.54 -5.79 -5.36
C ILE A 310 -13.95 -4.44 -4.96
N ILE A 311 -14.65 -3.69 -4.13
CA ILE A 311 -14.15 -2.45 -3.52
C ILE A 311 -13.93 -2.69 -2.03
N PHE A 312 -12.79 -2.28 -1.48
CA PHE A 312 -12.53 -2.34 -0.04
C PHE A 312 -11.67 -1.18 0.46
N THR A 313 -11.82 -0.87 1.74
CA THR A 313 -11.11 0.22 2.39
C THR A 313 -9.65 -0.15 2.67
N GLU A 314 -8.80 0.86 2.84
CA GLU A 314 -7.41 0.72 3.24
C GLU A 314 -7.22 0.07 4.62
N ARG A 315 -8.26 0.17 5.46
CA ARG A 315 -8.30 -0.43 6.79
C ARG A 315 -8.91 -1.83 6.80
N CYS A 316 -9.54 -2.33 5.73
CA CYS A 316 -10.13 -3.67 5.79
C CYS A 316 -9.02 -4.73 5.84
N ILE A 317 -9.03 -5.60 6.87
CA ILE A 317 -8.13 -6.74 6.91
C ILE A 317 -8.49 -7.70 5.78
N HIS A 318 -7.52 -8.00 4.93
CA HIS A 318 -7.72 -8.84 3.76
C HIS A 318 -6.53 -9.77 3.49
N GLY A 319 -6.80 -10.85 2.77
CA GLY A 319 -5.84 -11.88 2.39
C GLY A 319 -6.36 -12.71 1.21
N SER A 320 -5.68 -13.82 0.91
CA SER A 320 -6.21 -14.84 -0.01
C SER A 320 -5.67 -16.22 0.35
N PRO A 321 -6.47 -17.31 0.21
CA PRO A 321 -5.99 -18.69 0.35
C PRO A 321 -4.86 -19.02 -0.63
N ALA A 322 -4.15 -20.12 -0.42
CA ALA A 322 -3.19 -20.62 -1.40
C ALA A 322 -3.90 -20.99 -2.72
N ASN A 323 -3.15 -21.01 -3.83
CA ASN A 323 -3.65 -21.61 -5.07
C ASN A 323 -3.28 -23.09 -5.07
N THR A 324 -4.25 -23.97 -4.84
CA THR A 324 -4.07 -25.43 -4.81
C THR A 324 -4.36 -26.09 -6.16
N THR A 325 -4.73 -25.30 -7.18
CA THR A 325 -5.04 -25.77 -8.53
C THR A 325 -3.80 -25.88 -9.41
N ASP A 326 -3.97 -26.46 -10.60
CA ASP A 326 -2.97 -26.58 -11.66
C ASP A 326 -2.95 -25.38 -12.62
N ARG A 327 -3.76 -24.34 -12.36
CA ARG A 327 -3.88 -23.15 -13.22
C ARG A 327 -3.48 -21.89 -12.46
N TYR A 328 -2.99 -20.89 -13.19
CA TYR A 328 -2.79 -19.56 -12.63
C TYR A 328 -4.12 -18.79 -12.52
N ARG A 329 -4.12 -17.74 -11.71
CA ARG A 329 -5.18 -16.73 -11.64
C ARG A 329 -4.59 -15.34 -11.75
N LEU A 330 -5.11 -14.54 -12.67
CA LEU A 330 -4.77 -13.14 -12.84
C LEU A 330 -5.81 -12.21 -12.22
N ALA A 331 -5.32 -11.11 -11.67
CA ALA A 331 -6.12 -9.97 -11.27
C ALA A 331 -5.26 -8.71 -11.28
N PHE A 332 -5.88 -7.54 -11.26
CA PHE A 332 -5.18 -6.30 -10.97
C PHE A 332 -5.93 -5.51 -9.90
N ASN A 333 -5.22 -4.61 -9.24
CA ASN A 333 -5.86 -3.60 -8.42
C ASN A 333 -5.46 -2.20 -8.84
N LEU A 334 -6.34 -1.27 -8.48
CA LEU A 334 -6.06 0.15 -8.47
C LEU A 334 -6.39 0.71 -7.09
N ARG A 335 -5.54 1.61 -6.64
CA ARG A 335 -5.65 2.27 -5.34
C ARG A 335 -5.95 3.73 -5.60
N ILE A 336 -7.11 4.15 -5.11
CA ILE A 336 -7.74 5.41 -5.45
C ILE A 336 -7.82 6.27 -4.20
N VAL A 337 -7.44 7.54 -4.33
CA VAL A 337 -7.52 8.55 -3.28
C VAL A 337 -8.26 9.78 -3.81
N PRO A 338 -8.94 10.57 -2.95
CA PRO A 338 -9.40 11.90 -3.34
C PRO A 338 -8.21 12.82 -3.70
N THR A 339 -8.44 13.84 -4.54
CA THR A 339 -7.39 14.79 -4.97
C THR A 339 -6.78 15.61 -3.82
N ASN A 340 -7.49 15.75 -2.71
CA ASN A 340 -7.00 16.44 -1.51
C ASN A 340 -6.03 15.60 -0.64
N VAL A 341 -5.69 14.38 -1.07
CA VAL A 341 -4.75 13.50 -0.37
C VAL A 341 -3.37 13.55 -1.05
N PRO A 342 -2.35 14.17 -0.42
CA PRO A 342 -0.98 14.13 -0.90
C PRO A 342 -0.41 12.70 -0.96
N VAL A 343 0.27 12.37 -2.06
CA VAL A 343 0.93 11.09 -2.28
C VAL A 343 2.38 11.33 -2.72
N LEU A 344 3.32 10.76 -1.97
CA LEU A 344 4.76 10.79 -2.24
C LEU A 344 5.31 12.20 -2.55
N THR A 345 4.69 13.25 -1.98
CA THR A 345 5.03 14.65 -2.21
C THR A 345 6.49 14.95 -1.82
N GLY A 346 7.22 15.59 -2.73
CA GLY A 346 8.62 15.98 -2.50
C GLY A 346 9.60 14.80 -2.41
N LYS A 347 9.22 13.62 -2.89
CA LYS A 347 10.10 12.43 -2.90
C LYS A 347 10.62 12.13 -4.30
N GLU A 348 11.91 11.85 -4.38
CA GLU A 348 12.55 11.32 -5.59
C GLU A 348 12.59 9.79 -5.60
N LYS A 349 12.57 9.17 -4.41
CA LYS A 349 12.67 7.72 -4.24
C LYS A 349 11.67 7.26 -3.19
N TYR A 350 11.05 6.12 -3.45
CA TYR A 350 10.19 5.42 -2.52
C TYR A 350 10.83 4.08 -2.14
N ARG A 351 10.95 3.79 -0.85
CA ARG A 351 11.49 2.51 -0.37
C ARG A 351 10.31 1.58 -0.10
N SER A 352 10.42 0.35 -0.58
CA SER A 352 9.54 -0.75 -0.22
C SER A 352 10.41 -1.89 0.30
N VAL A 353 10.52 -1.95 1.62
CA VAL A 353 11.32 -2.92 2.38
C VAL A 353 10.94 -4.34 2.00
N TYR A 354 9.65 -4.59 1.78
CA TYR A 354 9.16 -5.94 1.50
C TYR A 354 9.37 -6.40 0.05
N ASN A 355 9.32 -5.47 -0.92
CA ASN A 355 9.70 -5.76 -2.30
C ASN A 355 11.22 -5.71 -2.52
N GLY A 356 12.00 -5.46 -1.45
CA GLY A 356 13.46 -5.34 -1.51
C GLY A 356 13.94 -4.18 -2.39
N GLY A 357 13.06 -3.23 -2.72
CA GLY A 357 13.25 -2.28 -3.81
C GLY A 357 13.24 -0.82 -3.35
N LYS A 358 14.03 0.00 -4.05
CA LYS A 358 13.87 1.47 -4.06
C LYS A 358 13.33 1.86 -5.43
N TYR A 359 12.11 2.35 -5.46
CA TYR A 359 11.47 2.86 -6.66
C TYR A 359 11.96 4.29 -6.92
N ASN A 360 12.50 4.53 -8.11
CA ASN A 360 12.80 5.88 -8.59
C ASN A 360 11.50 6.53 -9.08
N LEU A 361 11.16 7.70 -8.54
CA LEU A 361 9.91 8.39 -8.83
C LEU A 361 10.02 9.40 -9.99
N LYS A 362 11.20 9.47 -10.66
CA LYS A 362 11.43 10.39 -11.79
C LYS A 362 10.36 10.29 -12.86
N ASN A 363 9.92 9.08 -13.22
CA ASN A 363 8.90 8.83 -14.24
C ASN A 363 7.53 8.45 -13.65
N TRP A 364 7.41 8.38 -12.33
CA TRP A 364 6.16 8.04 -11.64
C TRP A 364 5.34 9.30 -11.32
N GLY A 365 4.03 9.13 -11.21
CA GLY A 365 3.10 10.13 -10.67
C GLY A 365 1.72 9.53 -10.43
N VAL A 366 0.83 10.31 -9.82
CA VAL A 366 -0.60 9.99 -9.71
C VAL A 366 -1.30 10.27 -11.04
N ALA A 367 -2.41 9.59 -11.30
CA ALA A 367 -3.21 9.77 -12.51
C ALA A 367 -4.65 10.17 -12.16
N LEU A 368 -5.17 11.20 -12.82
CA LEU A 368 -6.55 11.66 -12.65
C LEU A 368 -7.53 10.65 -13.24
N LEU A 369 -8.41 10.08 -12.41
CA LEU A 369 -9.47 9.14 -12.83
C LEU A 369 -10.80 9.85 -13.06
N ARG A 370 -11.12 10.85 -12.23
CA ARG A 370 -12.43 11.52 -12.25
C ARG A 370 -12.30 12.94 -11.74
N GLY A 371 -13.12 13.83 -12.29
CA GLY A 371 -13.25 15.21 -11.82
C GLY A 371 -12.01 16.03 -12.14
N GLU A 372 -11.59 16.88 -11.20
CA GLU A 372 -10.47 17.81 -11.36
C GLU A 372 -9.51 17.75 -10.16
N ASP A 373 -8.20 17.69 -10.42
CA ASP A 373 -7.20 17.90 -9.37
C ASP A 373 -6.92 19.39 -9.18
N ARG A 374 -7.71 20.05 -8.33
CA ARG A 374 -7.52 21.48 -8.01
C ARG A 374 -6.42 21.73 -6.97
N HIS A 375 -5.97 20.68 -6.29
CA HIS A 375 -5.06 20.79 -5.16
C HIS A 375 -3.60 20.69 -5.58
N HIS A 376 -3.29 19.87 -6.59
CA HIS A 376 -1.93 19.68 -7.13
C HIS A 376 -0.90 19.31 -6.05
N LEU A 377 -1.31 18.47 -5.09
CA LEU A 377 -0.47 18.08 -3.94
C LEU A 377 0.55 16.99 -4.27
N SER A 378 0.38 16.34 -5.41
CA SER A 378 1.20 15.22 -5.89
C SER A 378 1.65 15.50 -7.32
N LYS A 379 2.74 14.86 -7.76
CA LYS A 379 3.12 14.88 -9.17
C LYS A 379 2.08 14.10 -9.97
N THR A 380 1.33 14.80 -10.81
CA THR A 380 0.34 14.19 -11.70
C THR A 380 0.96 13.86 -13.04
N VAL A 381 0.61 12.71 -13.60
CA VAL A 381 1.03 12.23 -14.93
C VAL A 381 -0.19 11.80 -15.72
N VAL A 382 -0.09 11.88 -17.04
CA VAL A 382 -1.04 11.21 -17.92
C VAL A 382 -0.55 9.76 -18.05
N PRO A 383 -1.29 8.77 -17.53
CA PRO A 383 -0.86 7.38 -17.39
C PRO A 383 -0.67 6.65 -18.73
N ALA A 384 -1.06 7.23 -19.84
CA ALA A 384 -0.57 6.78 -21.13
C ALA A 384 -0.18 8.01 -21.94
N ARG A 385 0.83 7.87 -22.81
CA ARG A 385 1.06 8.80 -23.91
C ARG A 385 -0.14 8.71 -24.88
N LEU A 386 -1.30 9.20 -24.47
CA LEU A 386 -2.54 9.17 -25.24
C LEU A 386 -2.55 10.20 -26.37
N GLU A 387 -1.48 10.97 -26.56
CA GLU A 387 -1.41 12.02 -27.58
C GLU A 387 -0.59 11.65 -28.83
N LYS A 388 0.05 10.47 -28.91
CA LYS A 388 0.90 10.13 -30.08
C LYS A 388 0.33 9.14 -31.09
N THR A 389 -0.82 8.51 -30.84
CA THR A 389 -1.29 7.44 -31.75
C THR A 389 -2.80 7.38 -32.00
N SER A 390 -3.62 8.28 -31.45
CA SER A 390 -5.08 8.12 -31.57
C SER A 390 -5.82 9.13 -32.44
N THR A 391 -5.16 10.11 -33.05
CA THR A 391 -5.83 11.10 -33.91
C THR A 391 -5.42 11.07 -35.39
N GLU A 392 -4.18 10.68 -35.73
CA GLU A 392 -3.77 10.60 -37.15
C GLU A 392 -4.06 9.23 -37.81
N ASP A 393 -4.04 8.13 -37.06
CA ASP A 393 -4.23 6.78 -37.65
C ASP A 393 -5.70 6.39 -37.83
N ARG A 394 -6.65 7.01 -37.12
CA ARG A 394 -8.09 6.70 -37.26
C ARG A 394 -8.71 7.15 -38.59
N TYR A 395 -8.02 7.99 -39.35
CA TYR A 395 -8.48 8.47 -40.67
C TYR A 395 -7.64 7.95 -41.85
N ARG A 396 -6.59 7.16 -41.61
CA ARG A 396 -5.75 6.60 -42.69
C ARG A 396 -5.99 5.12 -43.01
N SER A 397 -6.75 4.40 -42.18
CA SER A 397 -7.15 3.02 -42.46
C SER A 397 -8.58 2.89 -43.01
N ALA A 398 -9.20 4.00 -43.40
CA ALA A 398 -10.54 4.04 -44.01
C ALA A 398 -10.58 4.88 -45.32
N ALA A 399 -9.43 5.08 -45.97
CA ALA A 399 -9.30 5.73 -47.27
C ALA A 399 -8.59 4.80 -48.26
#